data_AF-A0A4Y3KBE4-F1
#
_entry.id   AF-A0A4Y3KBE4-F1
#
_cell.length_a   1.000
_cell.length_b   1.000
_cell.length_c   1.000
_cell.angle_alpha   90.00
_cell.angle_beta   90.00
_cell.angle_gamma   90.00
#
_symmetry.space_group_name_H-M   'P 1'
#
loop_
_entity.id
_entity.type
_entity.pdbx_description
1 polymer ?
#
loop_
_entity_poly.entity_id
_entity_poly.type
_entity_poly.pdbx_seq_one_letter_code
_entity_poly.pdbx_strand_id
1 'polypeptide(L)'
;MMDDLIEEMVNPAPAQADKARRRRLWATVTIVGLAALGVTSLTTSALFTDQEKANDAITTGRVNLELGQLEFSVPVDNMLPGASVVAPVTVSNNGSLRYQYAISYRADDRSGDTADLSSALRVSIYDTSTCTLAGTSTATNRIGQSGAPGTFGLATSDTPIVGTPGVDEATGNRFLNATASEDLCVRIDFDETADNSFQDTSTTLELTFDARQITFDPADPDESGA
;
A
#
# COMPACT_ATOMS: atom_id res chain seq x y z
N MET A 1 41.44 -16.09 -82.01
CA MET A 1 41.23 -17.09 -80.93
C MET A 1 42.34 -16.97 -79.88
N MET A 2 42.66 -15.74 -79.46
CA MET A 2 43.66 -15.43 -78.41
C MET A 2 43.21 -14.30 -77.48
N ASP A 3 42.10 -13.62 -77.81
CA ASP A 3 41.57 -12.51 -77.02
C ASP A 3 40.71 -12.95 -75.81
N ASP A 4 40.06 -14.13 -75.88
CA ASP A 4 39.25 -14.66 -74.76
C ASP A 4 40.08 -15.05 -73.52
N LEU A 5 41.35 -15.43 -73.69
CA LEU A 5 42.24 -15.80 -72.59
C LEU A 5 42.78 -14.59 -71.82
N ILE A 6 42.82 -13.41 -72.46
CA ILE A 6 43.30 -12.17 -71.83
C ILE A 6 42.18 -11.53 -71.00
N GLU A 7 40.93 -11.67 -71.44
CA GLU A 7 39.77 -11.11 -70.73
C GLU A 7 39.45 -11.86 -69.43
N GLU A 8 39.69 -13.17 -69.35
CA GLU A 8 39.50 -13.98 -68.13
C GLU A 8 40.57 -13.69 -67.04
N MET A 9 41.74 -13.17 -67.42
CA MET A 9 42.82 -12.82 -66.47
C MET A 9 42.66 -11.45 -65.80
N VAL A 10 41.80 -10.57 -66.34
CA VAL A 10 41.64 -9.19 -65.84
C VAL A 10 40.62 -9.10 -64.70
N ASN A 11 39.74 -10.09 -64.53
CA ASN A 11 38.71 -10.04 -63.49
C ASN A 11 38.35 -11.45 -62.96
N PRO A 12 39.09 -11.99 -61.96
CA PRO A 12 38.77 -13.29 -61.40
C PRO A 12 37.36 -13.27 -60.79
N ALA A 13 36.56 -14.30 -61.06
CA ALA A 13 35.23 -14.42 -60.48
C ALA A 13 35.32 -14.30 -58.94
N PRO A 14 34.48 -13.46 -58.29
CA PRO A 14 34.61 -13.17 -56.87
C PRO A 14 34.53 -14.46 -56.06
N ALA A 15 35.52 -14.68 -55.18
CA ALA A 15 35.61 -15.89 -54.37
C ALA A 15 34.31 -16.13 -53.61
N GLN A 16 33.70 -17.31 -53.80
CA GLN A 16 32.43 -17.70 -53.14
C GLN A 16 32.50 -17.62 -51.60
N ALA A 17 33.71 -17.60 -51.03
CA ALA A 17 33.99 -17.41 -49.61
C ALA A 17 33.45 -16.08 -49.04
N ASP A 18 33.35 -15.02 -49.86
CA ASP A 18 32.89 -13.70 -49.39
C ASP A 18 31.40 -13.67 -49.09
N LYS A 19 30.58 -14.46 -49.82
CA LYS A 19 29.13 -14.52 -49.58
C LYS A 19 28.81 -15.19 -48.24
N ALA A 20 29.54 -16.25 -47.90
CA ALA A 20 29.38 -16.95 -46.62
C ALA A 20 29.85 -16.08 -45.44
N ARG A 21 30.96 -15.35 -45.60
CA ARG A 21 31.48 -14.45 -44.57
C ARG A 21 30.56 -13.25 -44.33
N ARG A 22 30.02 -12.65 -45.40
CA ARG A 22 29.03 -11.56 -45.29
C ARG A 22 27.75 -12.05 -44.64
N ARG A 23 27.22 -13.23 -45.00
CA ARG A 23 26.03 -13.81 -44.35
C ARG A 23 26.23 -14.06 -42.86
N ARG A 24 27.40 -14.57 -42.46
CA ARG A 24 27.74 -14.77 -41.04
C ARG A 24 27.82 -13.44 -40.29
N LEU A 25 28.44 -12.42 -40.90
CA LEU A 25 28.57 -11.08 -40.28
C LEU A 25 27.20 -10.41 -40.12
N TRP A 26 26.33 -10.49 -41.11
CA TRP A 26 24.94 -10.00 -41.02
C TRP A 26 24.15 -10.77 -39.97
N ALA A 27 24.27 -12.09 -39.87
CA ALA A 27 23.60 -12.87 -38.84
C ALA A 27 24.05 -12.46 -37.43
N THR A 28 25.36 -12.25 -37.20
CA THR A 28 25.87 -11.79 -35.91
C THR A 28 25.38 -10.38 -35.56
N VAL A 29 25.39 -9.45 -36.52
CA VAL A 29 24.86 -8.08 -36.33
C VAL A 29 23.36 -8.11 -36.01
N THR A 30 22.60 -8.99 -36.66
CA THR A 30 21.15 -9.11 -36.43
C THR A 30 20.86 -9.69 -35.04
N ILE A 31 21.60 -10.72 -34.60
CA ILE A 31 21.47 -11.32 -33.27
C ILE A 31 21.83 -10.31 -32.18
N VAL A 32 22.94 -9.57 -32.34
CA VAL A 32 23.36 -8.52 -31.39
C VAL A 32 22.36 -7.35 -31.39
N GLY A 33 21.81 -6.99 -32.55
CA GLY A 33 20.76 -5.96 -32.65
C GLY A 33 19.46 -6.37 -31.96
N LEU A 34 19.02 -7.63 -32.10
CA LEU A 34 17.85 -8.17 -31.40
C LEU A 34 18.08 -8.27 -29.89
N ALA A 35 19.29 -8.61 -29.45
CA ALA A 35 19.66 -8.61 -28.03
C ALA A 35 19.63 -7.20 -27.42
N ALA A 36 20.08 -6.17 -28.15
CA ALA A 36 20.02 -4.78 -27.68
C ALA A 36 18.58 -4.23 -27.56
N LEU A 37 17.66 -4.74 -28.38
CA LEU A 37 16.23 -4.37 -28.32
C LEU A 37 15.45 -5.14 -27.24
N GLY A 38 15.99 -6.25 -26.73
CA GLY A 38 15.36 -7.07 -25.69
C GLY A 38 15.66 -6.64 -24.25
N VAL A 39 16.59 -5.70 -24.04
CA VAL A 39 17.08 -5.31 -22.69
C VAL A 39 16.26 -4.18 -22.05
N THR A 40 15.33 -3.54 -22.77
CA THR A 40 14.68 -2.32 -22.27
C THR A 40 13.32 -2.51 -21.60
N SER A 41 12.75 -3.72 -21.49
CA SER A 41 11.41 -3.83 -20.89
C SER A 41 11.03 -5.21 -20.37
N LEU A 42 11.73 -5.66 -19.33
CA LEU A 42 11.18 -6.64 -18.39
C LEU A 42 11.52 -6.22 -16.95
N THR A 43 11.14 -5.00 -16.56
CA THR A 43 10.88 -4.72 -15.15
C THR A 43 9.54 -5.33 -14.82
N THR A 44 9.50 -6.64 -14.60
CA THR A 44 8.43 -7.25 -13.83
C THR A 44 8.56 -6.70 -12.42
N SER A 45 7.86 -5.60 -12.14
CA SER A 45 7.67 -5.14 -10.77
C SER A 45 6.87 -6.22 -10.04
N ALA A 46 7.56 -7.19 -9.45
CA ALA A 46 7.00 -8.05 -8.44
C ALA A 46 6.86 -7.18 -7.19
N LEU A 47 5.74 -6.47 -7.06
CA LEU A 47 5.34 -5.91 -5.78
C LEU A 47 4.97 -7.09 -4.89
N PHE A 48 5.73 -7.31 -3.81
CA PHE A 48 5.48 -8.39 -2.87
C PHE A 48 4.26 -8.07 -2.00
N THR A 49 3.31 -9.01 -1.91
CA THR A 49 2.20 -9.08 -0.94
C THR A 49 2.27 -10.45 -0.24
N ASP A 50 1.94 -10.54 1.06
CA ASP A 50 2.22 -11.76 1.89
C ASP A 50 0.97 -12.34 2.61
N GLN A 51 0.95 -13.68 2.74
CA GLN A 51 0.19 -14.54 3.67
C GLN A 51 0.75 -15.99 3.56
N GLU A 52 1.65 -16.51 4.44
CA GLU A 52 1.92 -17.98 4.63
C GLU A 52 2.93 -18.38 5.77
N LYS A 53 3.09 -19.70 6.06
CA LYS A 53 4.14 -20.36 6.92
C LYS A 53 5.27 -21.11 6.13
N ALA A 54 6.40 -21.42 6.80
CA ALA A 54 7.79 -21.38 6.29
C ALA A 54 8.56 -22.68 5.92
N ASN A 55 9.70 -22.53 5.17
CA ASN A 55 11.09 -23.00 5.42
C ASN A 55 12.14 -22.33 4.46
N ASP A 56 13.43 -22.27 4.85
CA ASP A 56 14.52 -21.25 4.61
C ASP A 56 15.20 -21.11 3.20
N ALA A 57 15.56 -19.87 2.77
CA ALA A 57 16.25 -19.51 1.50
C ALA A 57 16.74 -18.02 1.49
N ILE A 58 17.57 -17.58 0.51
CA ILE A 58 17.95 -16.16 0.31
C ILE A 58 16.70 -15.29 0.41
N THR A 59 16.60 -14.56 1.51
CA THR A 59 15.37 -13.89 1.89
C THR A 59 15.39 -12.49 1.32
N THR A 60 14.49 -12.25 0.36
CA THR A 60 14.00 -10.89 0.12
C THR A 60 13.44 -10.36 1.44
N GLY A 61 13.58 -9.06 1.67
CA GLY A 61 13.01 -8.48 2.87
C GLY A 61 11.49 -8.69 2.94
N ARG A 62 10.96 -8.84 4.15
CA ARG A 62 9.52 -9.07 4.37
C ARG A 62 8.85 -7.79 4.84
N VAL A 63 7.66 -7.51 4.30
CA VAL A 63 6.71 -6.54 4.89
C VAL A 63 5.85 -7.34 5.86
N ASN A 64 5.93 -7.04 7.16
CA ASN A 64 5.12 -7.71 8.18
C ASN A 64 4.45 -6.64 9.04
N LEU A 65 3.18 -6.36 8.74
CA LEU A 65 2.32 -5.49 9.52
C LEU A 65 1.72 -6.31 10.66
N GLU A 66 2.11 -6.00 11.89
CA GLU A 66 1.46 -6.50 13.09
C GLU A 66 0.70 -5.34 13.73
N LEU A 67 -0.60 -5.53 13.93
CA LEU A 67 -1.38 -4.65 14.78
C LEU A 67 -1.30 -5.22 16.18
N GLY A 68 -0.82 -4.42 17.15
CA GLY A 68 -1.03 -4.73 18.55
C GLY A 68 -2.52 -4.98 18.79
N GLN A 69 -2.85 -5.86 19.74
CA GLN A 69 -4.24 -6.25 20.00
C GLN A 69 -5.10 -4.98 20.09
N LEU A 70 -5.99 -4.81 19.11
CA LEU A 70 -7.07 -3.83 19.16
C LEU A 70 -8.02 -4.31 20.26
N GLU A 71 -7.68 -4.05 21.51
CA GLU A 71 -8.63 -4.19 22.61
C GLU A 71 -9.65 -3.04 22.52
N PHE A 72 -10.55 -3.15 21.54
CA PHE A 72 -11.89 -2.62 21.66
C PHE A 72 -12.66 -3.46 22.69
N SER A 73 -12.17 -3.48 23.92
CA SER A 73 -12.94 -3.90 25.07
C SER A 73 -13.31 -2.66 25.87
N VAL A 74 -13.98 -1.72 25.20
CA VAL A 74 -14.86 -0.80 25.90
C VAL A 74 -16.18 -1.56 26.06
N PRO A 75 -16.82 -1.60 27.24
CA PRO A 75 -18.23 -1.95 27.31
C PRO A 75 -18.98 -0.81 26.62
N VAL A 76 -19.07 -0.82 25.29
CA VAL A 76 -19.84 0.16 24.50
C VAL A 76 -21.33 -0.18 24.53
N ASP A 77 -21.72 -1.23 25.24
CA ASP A 77 -23.08 -1.39 25.71
C ASP A 77 -23.41 -0.13 26.52
N ASN A 78 -24.22 0.78 25.97
CA ASN A 78 -24.76 1.99 26.61
C ASN A 78 -23.96 3.31 26.46
N MET A 79 -23.39 3.63 25.29
CA MET A 79 -23.02 5.04 25.02
C MET A 79 -24.26 5.95 25.02
N LEU A 80 -24.15 7.12 25.66
CA LEU A 80 -25.16 8.18 25.60
C LEU A 80 -24.82 9.18 24.51
N PRO A 81 -25.82 9.85 23.90
CA PRO A 81 -25.60 11.01 23.03
C PRO A 81 -24.63 12.01 23.67
N GLY A 82 -23.64 12.48 22.89
CA GLY A 82 -22.58 13.40 23.35
C GLY A 82 -21.40 12.73 24.04
N ALA A 83 -21.45 11.41 24.28
CA ALA A 83 -20.31 10.68 24.81
C ALA A 83 -19.23 10.46 23.75
N SER A 84 -18.00 10.32 24.22
CA SER A 84 -16.85 9.96 23.41
C SER A 84 -16.10 8.80 24.06
N VAL A 85 -15.54 7.92 23.23
CA VAL A 85 -14.66 6.82 23.65
C VAL A 85 -13.38 6.84 22.83
N VAL A 86 -12.32 6.27 23.39
CA VAL A 86 -11.00 6.16 22.73
C VAL A 86 -10.44 4.76 22.87
N ALA A 87 -9.68 4.32 21.86
CA ALA A 87 -9.01 3.03 21.82
C ALA A 87 -7.58 3.20 21.27
N PRO A 88 -6.54 2.73 22.01
CA PRO A 88 -5.17 2.76 21.51
C PRO A 88 -4.97 1.68 20.43
N VAL A 89 -4.13 1.98 19.45
CA VAL A 89 -3.74 1.05 18.38
C VAL A 89 -2.25 1.18 18.16
N THR A 90 -1.49 0.11 18.37
CA THR A 90 -0.07 0.10 18.03
C THR A 90 0.10 -0.57 16.67
N VAL A 91 0.74 0.13 15.74
CA VAL A 91 1.10 -0.39 14.42
C VAL A 91 2.58 -0.71 14.44
N SER A 92 2.94 -1.96 14.16
CA SER A 92 4.32 -2.43 14.22
C SER A 92 4.78 -3.02 12.89
N ASN A 93 5.96 -2.60 12.45
CA ASN A 93 6.65 -3.22 11.32
C ASN A 93 7.67 -4.24 11.84
N ASN A 94 7.23 -5.50 11.99
CA ASN A 94 8.11 -6.60 12.38
C ASN A 94 8.86 -7.21 11.18
N GLY A 95 8.79 -6.54 10.03
CA GLY A 95 9.50 -6.86 8.82
C GLY A 95 10.93 -6.32 8.81
N SER A 96 11.58 -6.49 7.66
CA SER A 96 12.96 -6.06 7.45
C SER A 96 13.10 -4.91 6.44
N LEU A 97 11.98 -4.42 5.92
CA LEU A 97 11.92 -3.30 4.97
C LEU A 97 10.93 -2.27 5.49
N ARG A 98 11.16 -0.99 5.16
CA ARG A 98 10.15 0.04 5.38
C ARG A 98 8.94 -0.24 4.48
N TYR A 99 7.74 -0.01 5.01
CA TYR A 99 6.51 -0.03 4.23
C TYR A 99 5.78 1.29 4.38
N GLN A 100 4.84 1.52 3.48
CA GLN A 100 3.82 2.53 3.68
C GLN A 100 2.46 1.88 3.88
N TYR A 101 1.56 2.58 4.56
CA TYR A 101 0.20 2.10 4.75
C TYR A 101 -0.83 3.22 4.74
N ALA A 102 -2.06 2.83 4.43
CA ALA A 102 -3.25 3.66 4.52
C ALA A 102 -4.25 3.01 5.47
N ILE A 103 -5.25 3.77 5.92
CA ILE A 103 -6.32 3.25 6.77
C ILE A 103 -7.64 3.56 6.08
N SER A 104 -8.49 2.54 5.98
CA SER A 104 -9.89 2.67 5.59
C SER A 104 -10.80 2.18 6.72
N TYR A 105 -12.07 2.55 6.67
CA TYR A 105 -13.08 2.12 7.64
C TYR A 105 -14.42 1.81 6.98
N ARG A 106 -15.21 0.99 7.66
CA ARG A 106 -16.60 0.71 7.34
C ARG A 106 -17.39 0.47 8.62
N ALA A 107 -18.62 0.97 8.68
CA ALA A 107 -19.59 0.64 9.71
C ALA A 107 -20.59 -0.40 9.21
N ASP A 108 -21.03 -1.29 10.11
CA ASP A 108 -22.04 -2.31 9.85
C ASP A 108 -23.09 -2.27 10.96
N ASP A 109 -24.22 -1.63 10.67
CA ASP A 109 -25.33 -1.48 11.60
C ASP A 109 -26.09 -2.79 11.77
N ARG A 110 -26.54 -3.05 12.99
CA ARG A 110 -27.32 -4.25 13.28
C ARG A 110 -28.66 -4.20 12.53
N SER A 111 -28.96 -5.30 11.86
CA SER A 111 -30.23 -5.44 11.15
C SER A 111 -31.41 -5.44 12.12
N GLY A 112 -32.45 -4.67 11.79
CA GLY A 112 -33.69 -4.59 12.57
C GLY A 112 -33.72 -3.47 13.62
N ASP A 113 -32.69 -2.64 13.68
CA ASP A 113 -32.61 -1.47 14.56
C ASP A 113 -33.61 -0.40 14.12
N THR A 114 -34.04 0.42 15.08
CA THR A 114 -34.94 1.55 14.82
C THR A 114 -34.27 2.69 14.07
N ALA A 115 -32.93 2.77 14.15
CA ALA A 115 -32.10 3.71 13.41
C ALA A 115 -30.70 3.12 13.20
N ASP A 116 -30.02 3.56 12.14
CA ASP A 116 -28.64 3.17 11.84
C ASP A 116 -27.68 3.99 12.72
N LEU A 117 -27.10 3.36 13.75
CA LEU A 117 -26.22 4.06 14.71
C LEU A 117 -25.01 4.71 14.03
N SER A 118 -24.50 4.12 12.94
CA SER A 118 -23.45 4.68 12.10
C SER A 118 -23.71 6.13 11.67
N SER A 119 -24.98 6.51 11.47
CA SER A 119 -25.39 7.86 11.06
C SER A 119 -25.14 8.94 12.12
N ALA A 120 -25.07 8.55 13.40
CA ALA A 120 -24.86 9.43 14.54
C ALA A 120 -23.46 9.31 15.16
N LEU A 121 -22.59 8.48 14.59
CA LEU A 121 -21.21 8.33 15.05
C LEU A 121 -20.22 9.06 14.13
N ARG A 122 -19.08 9.42 14.71
CA ARG A 122 -17.92 9.92 13.98
C ARG A 122 -16.66 9.23 14.50
N VAL A 123 -15.80 8.80 13.59
CA VAL A 123 -14.47 8.27 13.92
C VAL A 123 -13.40 9.30 13.58
N SER A 124 -12.40 9.41 14.44
CA SER A 124 -11.19 10.20 14.23
C SER A 124 -9.96 9.38 14.61
N ILE A 125 -8.87 9.54 13.88
CA ILE A 125 -7.59 8.87 14.15
C ILE A 125 -6.55 9.93 14.49
N TYR A 126 -5.84 9.71 15.59
CA TYR A 126 -4.79 10.59 16.09
C TYR A 126 -3.46 9.86 16.14
N ASP A 127 -2.39 10.58 15.83
CA ASP A 127 -1.00 10.16 16.01
C ASP A 127 -0.51 10.61 17.40
N THR A 128 -0.66 9.73 18.39
CA THR A 128 -0.37 10.05 19.78
C THR A 128 -0.20 8.78 20.61
N SER A 129 0.86 8.74 21.42
CA SER A 129 1.06 7.69 22.42
C SER A 129 0.18 7.85 23.67
N THR A 130 -0.49 8.99 23.83
CA THR A 130 -1.39 9.25 24.98
C THR A 130 -2.84 9.13 24.55
N CYS A 131 -3.33 7.89 24.44
CA CYS A 131 -4.70 7.64 24.02
C CYS A 131 -5.72 7.85 25.16
N THR A 132 -6.10 9.12 25.35
CA THR A 132 -7.10 9.56 26.32
C THR A 132 -8.04 10.58 25.67
N LEU A 133 -9.21 10.83 26.27
CA LEU A 133 -10.13 11.88 25.79
C LEU A 133 -9.46 13.27 25.80
N ALA A 134 -8.64 13.56 26.80
CA ALA A 134 -7.87 14.79 26.86
C ALA A 134 -6.79 14.83 25.75
N GLY A 135 -6.08 13.72 25.53
CA GLY A 135 -5.05 13.58 24.50
C GLY A 135 -5.57 13.67 23.07
N THR A 136 -6.88 13.48 22.86
CA THR A 136 -7.55 13.59 21.55
C THR A 136 -8.40 14.86 21.42
N SER A 137 -8.31 15.80 22.36
CA SER A 137 -9.10 17.04 22.36
C SER A 137 -8.59 18.10 21.38
N THR A 138 -7.33 18.02 20.94
CA THR A 138 -6.71 18.98 20.02
C THR A 138 -6.62 18.42 18.60
N ALA A 139 -6.85 19.27 17.59
CA ALA A 139 -6.79 18.85 16.19
C ALA A 139 -5.35 18.66 15.64
N THR A 140 -4.32 19.06 16.39
CA THR A 140 -2.92 19.12 15.90
C THR A 140 -2.37 17.77 15.48
N ASN A 141 -2.81 16.70 16.14
CA ASN A 141 -2.30 15.35 15.89
C ASN A 141 -3.36 14.48 15.21
N ARG A 142 -4.48 15.05 14.76
CA ARG A 142 -5.51 14.29 14.05
C ARG A 142 -5.05 14.04 12.62
N ILE A 143 -4.92 12.77 12.26
CA ILE A 143 -4.43 12.32 10.96
C ILE A 143 -5.56 11.86 10.02
N GLY A 144 -6.75 11.58 10.58
CA GLY A 144 -7.92 11.18 9.81
C GLY A 144 -9.22 11.44 10.56
N GLN A 145 -10.31 11.66 9.82
CA GLN A 145 -11.66 11.81 10.36
C GLN A 145 -12.69 11.33 9.34
N SER A 146 -13.77 10.69 9.78
CA SER A 146 -14.93 10.44 8.93
C SER A 146 -15.66 11.75 8.59
N GLY A 147 -16.14 11.83 7.35
CA GLY A 147 -16.90 12.98 6.85
C GLY A 147 -16.13 14.30 6.87
N ALA A 148 -16.86 15.40 6.68
CA ALA A 148 -16.29 16.73 6.80
C ALA A 148 -16.07 17.11 8.29
N PRO A 149 -15.17 18.06 8.58
CA PRO A 149 -15.04 18.60 9.94
C PRO A 149 -16.38 19.03 10.52
N GLY A 150 -16.74 18.48 11.68
CA GLY A 150 -17.99 18.79 12.37
C GLY A 150 -19.23 18.01 11.92
N THR A 151 -19.12 17.07 10.97
CA THR A 151 -20.25 16.22 10.56
C THR A 151 -20.19 14.84 11.24
N PHE A 152 -21.35 14.27 11.54
CA PHE A 152 -21.51 12.87 11.92
C PHE A 152 -21.93 12.03 10.71
N GLY A 153 -21.78 10.71 10.82
CA GLY A 153 -22.04 9.75 9.76
C GLY A 153 -20.80 8.96 9.40
N LEU A 154 -20.84 7.66 9.65
CA LEU A 154 -19.87 6.70 9.19
C LEU A 154 -20.33 6.10 7.86
N ALA A 155 -19.39 5.84 6.95
CA ALA A 155 -19.67 5.13 5.72
C ALA A 155 -19.94 3.64 6.00
N THR A 156 -20.90 3.06 5.27
CA THR A 156 -21.23 1.62 5.31
C THR A 156 -20.51 0.81 4.22
N SER A 157 -19.62 1.46 3.47
CA SER A 157 -18.69 0.86 2.51
C SER A 157 -17.26 1.31 2.83
N ASP A 158 -16.26 0.50 2.47
CA ASP A 158 -14.85 0.80 2.73
C ASP A 158 -14.47 2.19 2.21
N THR A 159 -14.13 3.07 3.15
CA THR A 159 -13.85 4.48 2.88
C THR A 159 -12.48 4.84 3.46
N PRO A 160 -11.55 5.38 2.66
CA PRO A 160 -10.27 5.87 3.17
C PRO A 160 -10.45 6.97 4.23
N ILE A 161 -9.70 6.86 5.34
CA ILE A 161 -9.66 7.86 6.41
C ILE A 161 -8.26 8.42 6.66
N VAL A 162 -7.22 7.63 6.37
CA VAL A 162 -5.82 8.07 6.39
C VAL A 162 -5.16 7.60 5.11
N GLY A 163 -4.54 8.52 4.37
CA GLY A 163 -3.89 8.21 3.09
C GLY A 163 -4.85 7.72 2.01
N THR A 164 -4.30 7.02 1.02
CA THR A 164 -5.05 6.43 -0.10
C THR A 164 -4.65 4.95 -0.26
N PRO A 165 -5.50 4.00 0.15
CA PRO A 165 -5.26 2.56 -0.01
C PRO A 165 -4.87 2.18 -1.44
N GLY A 166 -3.87 1.31 -1.57
CA GLY A 166 -3.42 0.77 -2.86
C GLY A 166 -2.62 1.71 -3.75
N VAL A 167 -2.46 2.99 -3.40
CA VAL A 167 -1.69 3.97 -4.20
C VAL A 167 -0.28 4.13 -3.64
N ASP A 168 0.72 4.13 -4.52
CA ASP A 168 2.11 4.25 -4.09
C ASP A 168 2.43 5.70 -3.69
N GLU A 169 3.12 5.89 -2.55
CA GLU A 169 3.51 7.19 -2.01
C GLU A 169 2.41 8.28 -2.07
N ALA A 170 1.15 7.89 -1.87
CA ALA A 170 0.06 8.84 -1.92
C ALA A 170 0.16 9.83 -0.75
N THR A 171 -0.25 11.08 -0.99
CA THR A 171 -0.34 12.09 0.08
C THR A 171 -1.16 11.56 1.25
N GLY A 172 -0.56 11.59 2.44
CA GLY A 172 -1.19 11.14 3.68
C GLY A 172 -1.03 9.65 3.97
N ASN A 173 -0.44 8.86 3.07
CA ASN A 173 0.06 7.53 3.44
C ASN A 173 1.10 7.69 4.55
N ARG A 174 1.10 6.74 5.47
CA ARG A 174 2.05 6.69 6.57
C ARG A 174 3.20 5.76 6.21
N PHE A 175 4.39 6.05 6.71
CA PHE A 175 5.59 5.26 6.46
C PHE A 175 6.11 4.73 7.78
N LEU A 176 6.41 3.43 7.83
CA LEU A 176 6.96 2.79 9.01
C LEU A 176 8.22 2.01 8.64
N ASN A 177 9.34 2.43 9.22
CA ASN A 177 10.65 1.80 9.01
C ASN A 177 10.68 0.36 9.53
N ALA A 178 11.64 -0.43 9.06
CA ALA A 178 11.84 -1.78 9.55
C ALA A 178 12.03 -1.79 11.08
N THR A 179 11.40 -2.74 11.78
CA THR A 179 11.43 -2.89 13.25
C THR A 179 10.84 -1.72 14.05
N ALA A 180 10.31 -0.69 13.38
CA ALA A 180 9.69 0.45 14.04
C ALA A 180 8.24 0.14 14.45
N SER A 181 7.73 0.92 15.39
CA SER A 181 6.31 0.93 15.76
C SER A 181 5.84 2.36 15.96
N GLU A 182 4.55 2.59 15.76
CA GLU A 182 3.89 3.84 16.06
C GLU A 182 2.58 3.61 16.82
N ASP A 183 2.23 4.57 17.67
CA ASP A 183 1.02 4.53 18.48
C ASP A 183 -0.03 5.49 17.91
N LEU A 184 -1.17 4.93 17.55
CA LEU A 184 -2.35 5.66 17.13
C LEU A 184 -3.41 5.61 18.22
N CYS A 185 -4.31 6.58 18.19
CA CYS A 185 -5.48 6.61 19.03
C CYS A 185 -6.73 6.83 18.18
N VAL A 186 -7.64 5.86 18.22
CA VAL A 186 -8.94 5.95 17.56
C VAL A 186 -9.92 6.55 18.55
N ARG A 187 -10.61 7.61 18.14
CA ARG A 187 -11.68 8.26 18.92
C ARG A 187 -13.00 8.08 18.18
N ILE A 188 -14.03 7.72 18.94
CA ILE A 188 -15.42 7.69 18.46
C ILE A 188 -16.22 8.72 19.25
N ASP A 189 -16.92 9.59 18.56
CA ASP A 189 -17.88 10.55 19.13
C ASP A 189 -19.30 10.14 18.75
N PHE A 190 -20.22 10.23 19.71
CA PHE A 190 -21.67 10.09 19.48
C PHE A 190 -22.32 11.47 19.47
N ASP A 191 -23.09 11.76 18.43
CA ASP A 191 -23.84 13.01 18.26
C ASP A 191 -24.69 13.32 19.50
N GLU A 192 -24.53 14.52 20.06
CA GLU A 192 -25.31 15.00 21.20
C GLU A 192 -26.78 15.26 20.86
N THR A 193 -27.10 15.38 19.56
CA THR A 193 -28.44 15.61 19.05
C THR A 193 -29.21 14.33 18.74
N ALA A 194 -28.57 13.15 18.90
CA ALA A 194 -29.21 11.86 18.71
C ALA A 194 -30.41 11.69 19.64
N ASP A 195 -31.54 11.28 19.09
CA ASP A 195 -32.80 11.09 19.83
C ASP A 195 -32.98 9.63 20.29
N ASN A 196 -34.15 9.33 20.85
CA ASN A 196 -34.47 7.99 21.37
C ASN A 196 -34.53 6.89 20.29
N SER A 197 -34.51 7.22 18.99
CA SER A 197 -34.49 6.21 17.92
C SER A 197 -33.18 5.42 17.88
N PHE A 198 -32.11 5.96 18.48
CA PHE A 198 -30.82 5.29 18.62
C PHE A 198 -30.69 4.43 19.89
N GLN A 199 -31.73 4.40 20.74
CA GLN A 199 -31.72 3.54 21.93
C GLN A 199 -31.68 2.06 21.53
N ASP A 200 -30.84 1.28 22.22
CA ASP A 200 -30.66 -0.17 21.96
C ASP A 200 -30.19 -0.46 20.52
N THR A 201 -29.58 0.51 19.84
CA THR A 201 -28.98 0.30 18.51
C THR A 201 -27.51 -0.07 18.62
N SER A 202 -26.98 -0.74 17.60
CA SER A 202 -25.56 -1.15 17.59
C SER A 202 -24.98 -1.10 16.19
N THR A 203 -23.68 -0.78 16.11
CA THR A 203 -22.91 -0.80 14.86
C THR A 203 -21.53 -1.37 15.12
N THR A 204 -21.00 -2.12 14.16
CA THR A 204 -19.63 -2.61 14.19
C THR A 204 -18.77 -1.71 13.32
N LEU A 205 -17.73 -1.09 13.91
CA LEU A 205 -16.74 -0.32 13.16
C LEU A 205 -15.54 -1.22 12.83
N GLU A 206 -15.30 -1.43 11.55
CA GLU A 206 -14.14 -2.12 11.02
C GLU A 206 -13.11 -1.09 10.53
N LEU A 207 -11.85 -1.27 10.93
CA LEU A 207 -10.70 -0.50 10.44
C LEU A 207 -9.75 -1.43 9.68
N THR A 208 -9.46 -1.07 8.44
CA THR A 208 -8.57 -1.84 7.56
C THR A 208 -7.28 -1.07 7.34
N PHE A 209 -6.15 -1.73 7.62
CA PHE A 209 -4.81 -1.17 7.46
C PHE A 209 -4.15 -1.78 6.22
N ASP A 210 -4.06 -1.00 5.15
CA ASP A 210 -3.54 -1.44 3.85
C ASP A 210 -2.05 -1.12 3.75
N ALA A 211 -1.19 -2.05 4.16
CA ALA A 211 0.26 -1.91 4.03
C ALA A 211 0.78 -2.39 2.68
N ARG A 212 1.78 -1.69 2.15
CA ARG A 212 2.50 -2.07 0.94
C ARG A 212 3.97 -1.69 1.03
N GLN A 213 4.82 -2.48 0.40
CA GLN A 213 6.18 -2.07 0.14
C GLN A 213 6.17 -0.80 -0.70
N ILE A 214 7.08 0.11 -0.39
CA ILE A 214 7.40 1.25 -1.24
C ILE A 214 8.10 0.77 -2.52
N THR A 215 8.00 1.55 -3.59
CA THR A 215 8.77 1.28 -4.80
C THR A 215 10.26 1.42 -4.51
N PHE A 216 11.06 0.44 -4.95
CA PHE A 216 12.51 0.46 -4.83
C PHE A 216 13.12 1.68 -5.54
N ASP A 217 13.90 2.47 -4.82
CA ASP A 217 14.69 3.57 -5.36
C ASP A 217 16.15 3.12 -5.57
N PRO A 218 16.64 2.99 -6.81
CA PRO A 218 18.03 2.62 -7.07
C PRO A 218 19.05 3.67 -6.57
N ALA A 219 18.62 4.90 -6.24
CA ALA A 219 19.47 5.91 -5.62
C ALA A 219 19.64 5.69 -4.11
N ASP A 220 18.74 4.93 -3.47
CA ASP A 220 18.78 4.56 -2.05
C ASP A 220 18.62 3.03 -1.89
N PRO A 221 19.70 2.25 -2.07
CA PRO A 221 19.60 0.80 -2.06
C PRO A 221 19.25 0.20 -0.68
N ASP A 222 19.28 1.00 0.39
CA ASP A 222 18.90 0.58 1.74
C ASP A 222 17.45 1.00 2.08
N GLU A 223 16.51 0.18 1.64
CA GLU A 223 15.09 0.39 1.89
C GLU A 223 14.64 0.02 3.31
N SER A 224 15.57 -0.19 4.25
CA SER A 224 15.22 -0.38 5.67
C SER A 224 14.86 0.94 6.36
N GLY A 225 15.38 2.07 5.86
CA GLY A 225 15.23 3.40 6.45
C GLY A 225 16.04 3.61 7.74
N ALA A 226 17.10 2.82 7.96
CA ALA A 226 18.00 2.87 9.12
C ALA A 226 19.22 3.80 8.92
#